data_AF-A0A418EDW5-F1
#
_entry.id   AF-A0A418EDW5-F1
#
_cell.length_a   1.000
_cell.length_b   1.000
_cell.length_c   1.000
_cell.angle_alpha   90.00
_cell.angle_beta   90.00
_cell.angle_gamma   90.00
#
_symmetry.space_group_name_H-M   'P 1'
#
loop_
_entity.id
_entity.type
_entity.pdbx_description
1 polymer ?
#
loop_
_entity_poly.entity_id
_entity_poly.type
_entity_poly.pdbx_seq_one_letter_code
_entity_poly.pdbx_strand_id
1 'polypeptide(L)'
;MYITGTIFAASVVATVYILLARGHIEGRNMFKLNRVAGIVYMGRPLLLLRSMAAMSVLSTATLELEQSSSGVLTYFTATSTRPLTVVGAVKMFLAAGEVSWFTFVLNDMFMVVTRQYTSPYAFKSSLIVWMASGVLSFASPVQDIATLRRDCMIRAVDFDMSCSAGTIEIGQWRRVAVLMALCVTWSGVCYAYERIRHPLLSVTEHVYYLDKASAALNGMLVVQVRATFYVLDVKSWRRFTIDVPGELRLSHTDPRAKELNVALPLTP
;
A
#
# COMPACT_ATOMS: atom_id res chain seq x y z
N MET A 1 -2.11 -13.22 1.59
CA MET A 1 -2.34 -13.60 3.00
C MET A 1 -1.27 -13.07 3.93
N TYR A 2 0.03 -13.25 3.65
CA TYR A 2 1.11 -12.73 4.50
C TYR A 2 1.00 -11.23 4.82
N ILE A 3 0.90 -10.40 3.79
CA ILE A 3 0.84 -8.92 3.83
C ILE A 3 -0.34 -8.41 4.67
N THR A 4 -1.54 -8.90 4.38
CA THR A 4 -2.75 -8.54 5.12
C THR A 4 -2.67 -9.02 6.58
N GLY A 5 -2.06 -10.19 6.82
CA GLY A 5 -1.84 -10.73 8.17
C GLY A 5 -0.88 -9.90 9.00
N THR A 6 0.25 -9.44 8.42
CA THR A 6 1.22 -8.60 9.13
C THR A 6 0.64 -7.21 9.45
N ILE A 7 -0.11 -6.61 8.52
CA ILE A 7 -0.81 -5.34 8.76
C ILE A 7 -1.85 -5.52 9.85
N PHE A 8 -2.62 -6.60 9.81
CA PHE A 8 -3.61 -6.91 10.85
C PHE A 8 -2.95 -7.05 12.22
N ALA A 9 -1.84 -7.79 12.33
CA ALA A 9 -1.09 -7.92 13.58
C ALA A 9 -0.57 -6.56 14.08
N ALA A 10 -0.01 -5.73 13.19
CA ALA A 10 0.43 -4.37 13.53
C ALA A 10 -0.74 -3.49 14.02
N SER A 11 -1.92 -3.60 13.38
CA SER A 11 -3.14 -2.91 13.81
C SER A 11 -3.61 -3.37 15.19
N VAL A 12 -3.56 -4.66 15.49
CA VAL A 12 -3.91 -5.21 16.80
C VAL A 12 -2.97 -4.65 17.86
N VAL A 13 -1.65 -4.68 17.62
CA VAL A 13 -0.65 -4.13 18.55
C VAL A 13 -0.85 -2.62 18.75
N ALA A 14 -1.06 -1.85 17.68
CA ALA A 14 -1.34 -0.43 17.77
C ALA A 14 -2.61 -0.16 18.59
N THR A 15 -3.69 -0.93 18.37
CA THR A 15 -4.95 -0.82 19.13
C THR A 15 -4.74 -1.10 20.62
N VAL A 16 -3.97 -2.14 20.96
CA VAL A 16 -3.62 -2.42 22.37
C VAL A 16 -2.88 -1.24 22.99
N TYR A 17 -1.91 -0.64 22.30
CA TYR A 17 -1.20 0.55 22.80
C TYR A 17 -2.13 1.76 22.96
N ILE A 18 -3.08 1.96 22.05
CA ILE A 18 -4.08 3.04 22.14
C ILE A 18 -4.97 2.85 23.37
N LEU A 19 -5.44 1.63 23.62
CA LEU A 19 -6.25 1.30 24.80
C LEU A 19 -5.47 1.50 26.10
N LEU A 20 -4.22 1.04 26.15
CA LEU A 20 -3.34 1.23 27.31
C LEU A 20 -3.03 2.72 27.56
N ALA A 21 -2.94 3.53 26.50
CA ALA A 21 -2.78 4.98 26.57
C ALA A 21 -4.10 5.74 26.81
N ARG A 22 -5.23 5.04 27.01
CA ARG A 22 -6.58 5.62 27.16
C ARG A 22 -6.96 6.59 26.04
N GLY A 23 -6.51 6.33 24.82
CA GLY A 23 -6.81 7.16 23.64
C GLY A 23 -6.00 8.45 23.50
N HIS A 24 -5.02 8.73 24.37
CA HIS A 24 -4.15 9.90 24.26
C HIS A 24 -3.06 9.67 23.21
N ILE A 25 -3.44 9.66 21.93
CA ILE A 25 -2.53 9.49 20.80
C ILE A 25 -2.87 10.44 19.64
N GLU A 26 -1.88 10.76 18.81
CA GLU A 26 -2.08 11.54 17.59
C GLU A 26 -2.76 10.67 16.52
N GLY A 27 -4.10 10.70 16.48
CA GLY A 27 -4.91 9.88 15.56
C GLY A 27 -4.57 10.07 14.08
N ARG A 28 -4.03 11.23 13.70
CA ARG A 28 -3.57 11.51 12.32
C ARG A 28 -2.46 10.56 11.86
N ASN A 29 -1.65 10.04 12.76
CA ASN A 29 -0.60 9.08 12.43
C ASN A 29 -1.18 7.70 12.10
N MET A 30 -2.34 7.34 12.66
CA MET A 30 -2.97 6.04 12.41
C MET A 30 -3.52 5.90 10.99
N PHE A 31 -3.89 7.01 10.32
CA PHE A 31 -4.25 6.96 8.89
C PHE A 31 -3.08 6.57 7.97
N LYS A 32 -1.84 6.59 8.48
CA LYS A 32 -0.65 6.19 7.73
C LYS A 32 -0.29 4.72 7.96
N LEU A 33 -1.13 3.96 8.67
CA LEU A 33 -0.86 2.58 9.07
C LEU A 33 -0.49 1.68 7.89
N ASN A 34 -1.33 1.62 6.84
CA ASN A 34 -1.05 0.76 5.69
C ASN A 34 0.30 1.08 5.05
N ARG A 35 0.62 2.38 4.89
CA ARG A 35 1.89 2.83 4.30
C ARG A 35 3.08 2.49 5.19
N VAL A 36 3.05 2.89 6.45
CA VAL A 36 4.17 2.77 7.38
C VAL A 36 4.39 1.32 7.76
N ALA A 37 3.36 0.62 8.24
CA ALA A 37 3.47 -0.78 8.62
C ALA A 37 3.82 -1.65 7.41
N GLY A 38 3.28 -1.36 6.22
CA GLY A 38 3.64 -2.11 5.01
C GLY A 38 5.14 -2.04 4.71
N ILE A 39 5.71 -0.84 4.64
CA ILE A 39 7.13 -0.65 4.33
C ILE A 39 8.02 -1.27 5.42
N VAL A 40 7.64 -1.09 6.68
CA VAL A 40 8.43 -1.49 7.85
C VAL A 40 8.45 -3.00 8.04
N TYR A 41 7.30 -3.66 7.99
CA TYR A 41 7.18 -5.06 8.34
C TYR A 41 7.40 -6.01 7.16
N MET A 42 7.17 -5.56 5.93
CA MET A 42 7.33 -6.42 4.74
C MET A 42 8.57 -6.08 3.93
N GLY A 43 8.99 -4.81 3.98
CA GLY A 43 10.07 -4.30 3.14
C GLY A 43 9.62 -3.92 1.73
N ARG A 44 10.47 -3.10 1.10
CA ARG A 44 10.22 -2.49 -0.21
C ARG A 44 10.04 -3.52 -1.36
N PRO A 45 10.87 -4.59 -1.48
CA PRO A 45 10.77 -5.51 -2.62
C PRO A 45 9.46 -6.31 -2.67
N LEU A 46 8.96 -6.79 -1.52
CA LEU A 46 7.70 -7.54 -1.45
C LEU A 46 6.49 -6.65 -1.81
N LEU A 47 6.52 -5.38 -1.41
CA LEU A 47 5.50 -4.41 -1.79
C LEU A 47 5.53 -4.09 -3.29
N LEU A 48 6.73 -3.99 -3.90
CA LEU A 48 6.88 -3.82 -5.34
C LEU A 48 6.27 -4.99 -6.09
N LEU A 49 6.65 -6.23 -5.75
CA LEU A 49 6.13 -7.44 -6.38
C LEU A 49 4.60 -7.52 -6.28
N ARG A 50 4.05 -7.17 -5.11
CA ARG A 50 2.59 -7.13 -4.92
C ARG A 50 1.93 -6.10 -5.83
N SER A 51 2.47 -4.89 -5.90
CA SER A 51 1.91 -3.83 -6.73
C SER A 51 1.99 -4.17 -8.22
N MET A 52 3.06 -4.82 -8.66
CA MET A 52 3.22 -5.29 -10.04
C MET A 52 2.21 -6.37 -10.38
N ALA A 53 2.02 -7.35 -9.49
CA ALA A 53 1.00 -8.38 -9.66
C ALA A 53 -0.42 -7.80 -9.68
N ALA A 54 -0.70 -6.78 -8.85
CA ALA A 54 -1.98 -6.10 -8.87
C ALA A 54 -2.19 -5.33 -10.18
N MET A 55 -1.19 -4.60 -10.67
CA MET A 55 -1.26 -3.90 -11.96
C MET A 55 -1.44 -4.87 -13.13
N SER A 56 -0.79 -6.04 -13.10
CA SER A 56 -1.02 -7.07 -14.12
C SER A 56 -2.44 -7.62 -14.05
N VAL A 57 -2.97 -7.90 -12.85
CA VAL A 57 -4.36 -8.36 -12.68
C VAL A 57 -5.37 -7.29 -13.13
N LEU A 58 -5.18 -6.02 -12.78
CA LEU A 58 -6.02 -4.91 -13.27
C LEU A 58 -5.92 -4.69 -14.78
N SER A 59 -4.88 -5.23 -15.41
CA SER A 59 -4.64 -5.16 -16.84
C SER A 59 -4.96 -6.44 -17.58
N THR A 60 -5.48 -7.43 -16.88
CA THR A 60 -5.86 -8.74 -17.40
C THR A 60 -7.36 -8.92 -17.24
N ALA A 61 -8.01 -9.42 -18.27
CA ALA A 61 -9.42 -9.76 -18.20
C ALA A 61 -9.63 -11.14 -17.55
N THR A 62 -10.74 -11.29 -16.83
CA THR A 62 -11.09 -12.55 -16.16
C THR A 62 -12.02 -13.36 -17.05
N LEU A 63 -11.56 -14.55 -17.46
CA LEU A 63 -12.33 -15.51 -18.23
C LEU A 63 -12.88 -16.59 -17.29
N GLU A 64 -14.17 -16.82 -17.33
CA GLU A 64 -14.82 -17.95 -16.65
C GLU A 64 -15.18 -19.02 -17.67
N LEU A 65 -15.00 -20.28 -17.29
CA LEU A 65 -15.39 -21.41 -18.11
C LEU A 65 -16.82 -21.81 -17.75
N GLU A 66 -17.77 -21.55 -18.64
CA GLU A 66 -19.14 -22.00 -18.48
C GLU A 66 -19.36 -23.28 -19.28
N GLN A 67 -20.12 -24.19 -18.69
CA GLN A 67 -20.57 -25.41 -19.35
C GLN A 67 -22.02 -25.21 -19.81
N SER A 68 -22.30 -25.52 -21.08
CA SER A 68 -23.65 -25.53 -21.62
C SER A 68 -24.56 -26.46 -20.82
N SER A 69 -25.84 -26.13 -20.69
CA SER A 69 -26.85 -26.92 -19.96
C SER A 69 -26.97 -28.37 -20.43
N SER A 70 -26.53 -28.66 -21.65
CA SER A 70 -26.47 -30.01 -22.23
C SER A 70 -25.24 -30.83 -21.80
N GLY A 71 -24.26 -30.22 -21.12
CA GLY A 71 -23.00 -30.84 -20.70
C GLY A 71 -21.98 -31.08 -21.84
N VAL A 72 -22.37 -30.89 -23.10
CA VAL A 72 -21.58 -31.27 -24.30
C VAL A 72 -20.56 -30.21 -24.70
N LEU A 73 -20.77 -28.94 -24.34
CA LEU A 73 -19.91 -27.83 -24.75
C LEU A 73 -19.43 -27.02 -23.54
N THR A 74 -18.11 -26.82 -23.45
CA THR A 74 -17.48 -25.83 -22.57
C THR A 74 -17.04 -24.64 -23.39
N TYR A 75 -17.36 -23.43 -22.94
CA TYR A 75 -16.95 -22.20 -23.60
C TYR A 75 -16.43 -21.19 -22.58
N PHE A 76 -15.49 -20.36 -23.01
CA PHE A 76 -15.03 -19.24 -22.20
C PHE A 76 -15.99 -18.06 -22.37
N THR A 77 -16.51 -17.56 -21.26
CA THR A 77 -17.24 -16.31 -21.23
C THR A 77 -16.37 -15.25 -20.57
N ALA A 78 -16.27 -14.10 -21.22
CA ALA A 78 -15.67 -12.93 -20.61
C ALA A 78 -16.65 -12.40 -19.58
N THR A 79 -16.37 -12.62 -18.30
CA THR A 79 -17.12 -11.98 -17.22
C THR A 79 -16.67 -10.53 -17.17
N SER A 80 -17.21 -9.73 -18.09
CA SER A 80 -17.13 -8.28 -18.00
C SER A 80 -17.91 -7.90 -16.75
N THR A 81 -17.17 -7.67 -15.65
CA THR A 81 -17.72 -7.15 -14.41
C THR A 81 -18.29 -5.79 -14.74
N ARG A 82 -19.58 -5.76 -15.14
CA ARG A 82 -20.25 -4.53 -15.55
C ARG A 82 -20.02 -3.50 -14.44
N PRO A 83 -19.28 -2.41 -14.71
CA PRO A 83 -18.92 -1.42 -13.69
C PRO A 83 -20.17 -0.77 -13.06
N LEU A 84 -21.33 -0.89 -13.70
CA LEU A 84 -22.61 -0.32 -13.25
C LEU A 84 -23.19 -0.96 -11.98
N THR A 85 -22.66 -2.09 -11.51
CA THR A 85 -23.07 -2.65 -10.21
C THR A 85 -22.18 -2.11 -9.09
N VAL A 86 -22.76 -1.72 -7.95
CA VAL A 86 -22.03 -1.22 -6.77
C VAL A 86 -20.92 -2.18 -6.34
N VAL A 87 -21.18 -3.49 -6.46
CA VAL A 87 -20.20 -4.55 -6.14
C VAL A 87 -19.00 -4.53 -7.08
N GLY A 88 -19.22 -4.28 -8.38
CA GLY A 88 -18.14 -4.15 -9.36
C GLY A 88 -17.24 -2.95 -9.06
N ALA A 89 -17.85 -1.79 -8.77
CA ALA A 89 -17.12 -0.58 -8.40
C ALA A 89 -16.26 -0.80 -7.13
N VAL A 90 -16.84 -1.39 -6.08
CA VAL A 90 -16.10 -1.66 -4.83
C VAL A 90 -14.90 -2.58 -5.08
N LYS A 91 -15.06 -3.64 -5.87
CA LYS A 91 -13.94 -4.54 -6.23
C LYS A 91 -12.83 -3.80 -6.97
N MET A 92 -13.18 -2.90 -7.91
CA MET A 92 -12.21 -2.10 -8.65
C MET A 92 -11.43 -1.15 -7.75
N PHE A 93 -12.10 -0.42 -6.85
CA PHE A 93 -11.43 0.48 -5.91
C PHE A 93 -10.57 -0.26 -4.88
N LEU A 94 -11.01 -1.42 -4.40
CA LEU A 94 -10.21 -2.26 -3.52
C LEU A 94 -8.96 -2.77 -4.22
N ALA A 95 -9.10 -3.25 -5.46
CA ALA A 95 -7.98 -3.73 -6.26
C ALA A 95 -7.04 -2.58 -6.68
N ALA A 96 -7.57 -1.38 -6.94
CA ALA A 96 -6.77 -0.15 -7.13
C ALA A 96 -5.99 0.24 -5.87
N GLY A 97 -6.49 -0.11 -4.68
CA GLY A 97 -5.75 0.03 -3.42
C GLY A 97 -4.44 -0.75 -3.41
N GLU A 98 -4.36 -1.85 -4.15
CA GLU A 98 -3.13 -2.65 -4.30
C GLU A 98 -2.11 -2.00 -5.24
N VAL A 99 -2.52 -1.06 -6.10
CA VAL A 99 -1.60 -0.26 -6.94
C VAL A 99 -0.89 0.79 -6.09
N SER A 100 -1.54 1.31 -5.04
CA SER A 100 -0.97 2.32 -4.14
C SER A 100 0.32 1.87 -3.43
N TRP A 101 0.55 0.56 -3.27
CA TRP A 101 1.82 0.02 -2.77
C TRP A 101 3.02 0.48 -3.61
N PHE A 102 2.86 0.59 -4.92
CA PHE A 102 3.92 1.11 -5.80
C PHE A 102 4.27 2.55 -5.45
N THR A 103 3.25 3.39 -5.24
CA THR A 103 3.43 4.80 -4.83
C THR A 103 4.11 4.91 -3.46
N PHE A 104 3.79 4.02 -2.52
CA PHE A 104 4.49 3.97 -1.23
C PHE A 104 5.98 3.68 -1.40
N VAL A 105 6.34 2.71 -2.24
CA VAL A 105 7.74 2.38 -2.49
C VAL A 105 8.45 3.51 -3.24
N LEU A 106 7.81 4.14 -4.23
CA LEU A 106 8.37 5.30 -4.92
C LEU A 106 8.66 6.44 -3.92
N ASN A 107 7.68 6.80 -3.09
CA ASN A 107 7.85 7.85 -2.08
C ASN A 107 8.99 7.54 -1.10
N ASP A 108 9.16 6.27 -0.73
CA ASP A 108 10.18 5.81 0.20
C ASP A 108 11.59 5.72 -0.43
N MET A 109 11.69 5.42 -1.74
CA MET A 109 12.95 5.50 -2.50
C MET A 109 13.37 6.95 -2.73
N PHE A 110 12.43 7.81 -3.13
CA PHE A 110 12.71 9.22 -3.38
C PHE A 110 12.83 10.06 -2.11
N MET A 111 12.50 9.50 -0.93
CA MET A 111 12.66 10.19 0.36
C MET A 111 14.09 10.71 0.60
N VAL A 112 15.12 10.05 0.06
CA VAL A 112 16.52 10.51 0.15
C VAL A 112 16.72 11.86 -0.54
N VAL A 113 15.98 12.09 -1.64
CA VAL A 113 16.03 13.31 -2.46
C VAL A 113 15.03 14.36 -1.95
N THR A 114 13.79 13.95 -1.67
CA THR A 114 12.70 14.86 -1.29
C THR A 114 12.74 15.23 0.21
N ARG A 115 13.41 14.42 1.05
CA ARG A 115 13.67 14.65 2.48
C ARG A 115 12.43 15.11 3.24
N GLN A 116 12.48 16.30 3.84
CA GLN A 116 11.43 16.93 4.62
C GLN A 116 10.09 17.10 3.88
N TYR A 117 10.11 17.21 2.55
CA TYR A 117 8.89 17.32 1.76
C TYR A 117 8.11 16.00 1.71
N THR A 118 8.74 14.86 1.97
CA THR A 118 8.09 13.53 1.93
C THR A 118 6.88 13.44 2.85
N SER A 119 6.93 14.04 4.03
CA SER A 119 5.86 13.95 5.02
C SER A 119 4.53 14.56 4.51
N PRO A 120 4.50 15.82 4.03
CA PRO A 120 3.25 16.44 3.55
C PRO A 120 2.72 15.86 2.23
N TYR A 121 3.57 15.63 1.22
CA TYR A 121 3.06 15.25 -0.11
C TYR A 121 2.67 13.77 -0.19
N ALA A 122 3.35 12.88 0.52
CA ALA A 122 3.22 11.45 0.22
C ALA A 122 1.88 10.83 0.66
N PHE A 123 1.19 11.39 1.67
CA PHE A 123 -0.19 10.99 1.97
C PHE A 123 -1.14 11.46 0.87
N LYS A 124 -0.99 12.72 0.43
CA LYS A 124 -1.82 13.33 -0.62
C LYS A 124 -1.65 12.61 -1.96
N SER A 125 -0.40 12.34 -2.36
CA SER A 125 -0.12 11.66 -3.62
C SER A 125 -0.70 10.25 -3.64
N SER A 126 -0.58 9.51 -2.54
CA SER A 126 -1.11 8.15 -2.45
C SER A 126 -2.64 8.11 -2.49
N LEU A 127 -3.32 9.04 -1.82
CA LEU A 127 -4.79 9.14 -1.84
C LEU A 127 -5.29 9.42 -3.26
N ILE A 128 -4.63 10.35 -3.97
CA ILE A 128 -5.06 10.72 -5.30
C ILE A 128 -4.70 9.65 -6.33
N VAL A 129 -3.55 8.97 -6.21
CA VAL A 129 -3.23 7.80 -7.04
C VAL A 129 -4.27 6.70 -6.85
N TRP A 130 -4.68 6.42 -5.61
CA TRP A 130 -5.71 5.43 -5.32
C TRP A 130 -7.04 5.79 -6.00
N MET A 131 -7.48 7.04 -5.84
CA MET A 131 -8.72 7.51 -6.47
C MET A 131 -8.62 7.51 -7.99
N ALA A 132 -7.54 8.04 -8.56
CA ALA A 132 -7.36 8.14 -10.01
C ALA A 132 -7.21 6.76 -10.67
N SER A 133 -6.51 5.81 -10.04
CA SER A 133 -6.41 4.43 -10.53
C SER A 133 -7.74 3.68 -10.43
N GLY A 134 -8.52 3.89 -9.37
CA GLY A 134 -9.88 3.37 -9.24
C GLY A 134 -10.84 3.93 -10.30
N VAL A 135 -10.82 5.25 -10.50
CA VAL A 135 -11.62 5.94 -11.53
C VAL A 135 -11.22 5.51 -12.92
N LEU A 136 -9.92 5.42 -13.22
CA LEU A 136 -9.44 4.91 -14.51
C LEU A 136 -9.91 3.48 -14.76
N SER A 137 -9.83 2.63 -13.74
CA SER A 137 -10.25 1.23 -13.83
C SER A 137 -11.76 1.08 -14.04
N PHE A 138 -12.53 2.00 -13.47
CA PHE A 138 -13.98 2.07 -13.61
C PHE A 138 -14.42 2.64 -14.97
N ALA A 139 -13.83 3.75 -15.40
CA ALA A 139 -14.21 4.46 -16.63
C ALA A 139 -13.73 3.74 -17.89
N SER A 140 -12.57 3.09 -17.82
CA SER A 140 -12.02 2.25 -18.87
C SER A 140 -11.77 0.87 -18.28
N PRO A 141 -12.73 -0.06 -18.34
CA PRO A 141 -12.47 -1.46 -18.00
C PRO A 141 -11.60 -2.13 -19.08
N VAL A 142 -10.84 -3.16 -18.71
CA VAL A 142 -10.08 -3.97 -19.68
C VAL A 142 -11.06 -4.70 -20.61
N GLN A 143 -10.79 -4.68 -21.91
CA GLN A 143 -11.58 -5.41 -22.90
C GLN A 143 -10.77 -6.59 -23.43
N ASP A 144 -11.41 -7.75 -23.53
CA ASP A 144 -10.87 -8.95 -24.15
C ASP A 144 -10.79 -8.80 -25.67
N ILE A 145 -9.60 -8.97 -26.25
CA ILE A 145 -9.44 -9.10 -27.70
C ILE A 145 -9.15 -10.56 -27.99
N ALA A 146 -10.18 -11.28 -28.47
CA ALA A 146 -10.04 -12.64 -28.97
C ALA A 146 -10.08 -12.61 -30.50
N THR A 147 -8.96 -12.97 -31.14
CA THR A 147 -8.89 -13.11 -32.60
C THR A 147 -9.09 -14.57 -32.97
N LEU A 148 -10.23 -14.89 -33.59
CA LEU A 148 -10.57 -16.23 -34.04
C LEU A 148 -9.91 -16.51 -35.40
N ARG A 149 -9.03 -17.50 -35.46
CA ARG A 149 -8.41 -17.98 -36.70
C ARG A 149 -8.26 -19.49 -36.63
N ARG A 150 -8.99 -20.20 -37.48
CA ARG A 150 -8.99 -21.67 -37.54
C ARG A 150 -7.97 -22.14 -38.57
N ASP A 151 -6.80 -22.54 -38.09
CA ASP A 151 -5.78 -23.21 -38.92
C ASP A 151 -5.63 -24.65 -38.39
N CYS A 152 -6.16 -25.61 -39.14
CA CYS A 152 -6.04 -27.03 -38.84
C CYS A 152 -4.93 -27.64 -39.70
N MET A 153 -3.92 -28.23 -39.06
CA MET A 153 -2.87 -28.97 -39.74
C MET A 153 -2.91 -30.44 -39.34
N ILE A 154 -2.93 -31.31 -40.34
CA ILE A 154 -2.83 -32.76 -40.15
C ILE A 154 -1.35 -33.06 -39.94
N ARG A 155 -0.94 -33.44 -38.71
CA ARG A 155 0.47 -33.72 -38.37
C ARG A 155 0.90 -35.12 -38.82
N ALA A 156 -0.04 -36.07 -38.80
CA ALA A 156 0.13 -37.41 -39.35
C ALA A 156 -1.21 -37.84 -39.93
N VAL A 157 -1.21 -38.25 -41.20
CA VAL A 157 -2.38 -38.89 -41.81
C VAL A 157 -2.68 -40.13 -40.97
N ASP A 158 -3.90 -40.22 -40.44
CA ASP A 158 -4.47 -41.27 -39.58
C ASP A 158 -4.24 -41.23 -38.06
N PHE A 159 -3.41 -40.33 -37.49
CA PHE A 159 -3.11 -40.39 -36.04
C PHE A 159 -3.29 -39.12 -35.21
N ASP A 160 -3.27 -37.91 -35.77
CA ASP A 160 -3.51 -36.69 -34.99
C ASP A 160 -3.83 -35.46 -35.87
N MET A 161 -4.85 -34.69 -35.47
CA MET A 161 -5.18 -33.39 -36.05
C MET A 161 -5.00 -32.29 -35.00
N SER A 162 -4.11 -31.33 -35.28
CA SER A 162 -3.90 -30.17 -34.41
C SER A 162 -4.58 -28.95 -35.05
N CYS A 163 -5.66 -28.48 -34.44
CA CYS A 163 -6.35 -27.26 -34.85
C CYS A 163 -6.01 -26.12 -33.89
N SER A 164 -5.44 -25.03 -34.43
CA SER A 164 -5.38 -23.75 -33.72
C SER A 164 -6.65 -22.98 -34.01
N ALA A 165 -7.43 -22.65 -32.98
CA ALA A 165 -8.71 -21.95 -33.13
C ALA A 165 -8.56 -20.41 -33.11
N GLY A 166 -7.42 -19.91 -32.65
CA GLY A 166 -7.13 -18.48 -32.57
C GLY A 166 -6.16 -18.15 -31.42
N THR A 167 -5.83 -16.86 -31.29
CA THR A 167 -5.02 -16.32 -30.19
C THR A 167 -5.89 -15.45 -29.29
N ILE A 168 -5.76 -15.65 -27.98
CA ILE A 168 -6.47 -14.87 -26.96
C ILE A 168 -5.45 -13.97 -26.27
N GLU A 169 -5.58 -12.66 -26.45
CA GLU A 169 -4.77 -11.68 -25.72
C GLU A 169 -5.50 -11.29 -24.43
N ILE A 170 -5.10 -11.91 -23.31
CA ILE A 170 -5.78 -11.75 -22.00
C ILE A 170 -5.34 -10.45 -21.30
N GLY A 171 -4.15 -9.92 -21.62
CA GLY A 171 -3.52 -8.81 -20.87
C GLY A 171 -2.99 -7.67 -21.73
N GLN A 172 -3.16 -6.43 -21.26
CA GLN A 172 -2.76 -5.22 -21.97
C GLN A 172 -1.58 -4.48 -21.29
N TRP A 173 -0.38 -4.58 -21.88
CA TRP A 173 0.82 -3.92 -21.34
C TRP A 173 0.71 -2.39 -21.29
N ARG A 174 -0.03 -1.79 -22.23
CA ARG A 174 -0.29 -0.34 -22.25
C ARG A 174 -0.97 0.13 -20.97
N ARG A 175 -1.88 -0.66 -20.41
CA ARG A 175 -2.62 -0.31 -19.19
C ARG A 175 -1.72 -0.36 -17.95
N VAL A 176 -0.85 -1.37 -17.87
CA VAL A 176 0.20 -1.43 -16.83
C VAL A 176 1.09 -0.18 -16.90
N ALA A 177 1.53 0.19 -18.10
CA ALA A 177 2.34 1.40 -18.30
C ALA A 177 1.60 2.68 -17.89
N VAL A 178 0.31 2.81 -18.19
CA VAL A 178 -0.52 3.94 -17.76
C VAL A 178 -0.65 4.00 -16.23
N LEU A 179 -0.88 2.87 -15.56
CA LEU A 179 -0.97 2.82 -14.09
C LEU A 179 0.37 3.21 -13.42
N MET A 180 1.49 2.72 -13.94
CA MET A 180 2.82 3.11 -13.47
C MET A 180 3.08 4.61 -13.70
N ALA A 181 2.76 5.12 -14.89
CA ALA A 181 2.91 6.53 -15.22
C ALA A 181 2.04 7.41 -14.31
N LEU A 182 0.81 6.99 -14.01
CA LEU A 182 -0.09 7.69 -13.08
C LEU A 182 0.52 7.80 -11.67
N CYS A 183 1.13 6.72 -11.17
CA CYS A 183 1.81 6.74 -9.87
C CYS A 183 3.00 7.72 -9.84
N VAL A 184 3.85 7.70 -10.87
CA VAL A 184 5.05 8.55 -10.97
C VAL A 184 4.67 10.01 -11.15
N THR A 185 3.79 10.30 -12.11
CA THR A 185 3.35 11.67 -12.43
C THR A 185 2.69 12.33 -11.23
N TRP A 186 1.74 11.65 -10.58
CA TRP A 186 1.01 12.26 -9.48
C TRP A 186 1.88 12.45 -8.23
N SER A 187 2.83 11.53 -7.99
CA SER A 187 3.84 11.72 -6.94
C SER A 187 4.74 12.93 -7.21
N GLY A 188 5.17 13.10 -8.47
CA GLY A 188 5.96 14.25 -8.91
C GLY A 188 5.21 15.57 -8.82
N VAL A 189 3.94 15.61 -9.24
CA VAL A 189 3.07 16.80 -9.17
C VAL A 189 2.84 17.22 -7.72
N CYS A 190 2.50 16.29 -6.82
CA CYS A 190 2.33 16.62 -5.40
C CYS A 190 3.63 17.12 -4.78
N TYR A 191 4.78 16.53 -5.13
CA TYR A 191 6.08 17.03 -4.67
C TYR A 191 6.38 18.44 -5.17
N ALA A 192 6.20 18.69 -6.48
CA ALA A 192 6.42 20.00 -7.08
C ALA A 192 5.50 21.06 -6.46
N TYR A 193 4.23 20.72 -6.25
CA TYR A 193 3.26 21.61 -5.59
C TYR A 193 3.71 22.01 -4.17
N GLU A 194 4.10 21.04 -3.34
CA GLU A 194 4.58 21.34 -1.98
C GLU A 194 5.89 22.13 -2.00
N ARG A 195 6.79 21.84 -2.93
CA ARG A 195 8.07 22.55 -3.07
C ARG A 195 7.89 24.00 -3.51
N ILE A 196 6.95 24.27 -4.43
CA ILE A 196 6.64 25.62 -4.89
C ILE A 196 5.93 26.42 -3.78
N ARG A 197 5.00 25.80 -3.06
CA ARG A 197 4.24 26.47 -1.99
C ARG A 197 5.10 26.76 -0.76
N HIS A 198 6.03 25.87 -0.42
CA HIS A 198 6.84 25.96 0.79
C HIS A 198 8.33 25.73 0.48
N PRO A 199 9.03 26.65 -0.21
CA PRO A 199 10.41 26.46 -0.65
C PRO A 199 11.45 26.41 0.49
N LEU A 200 11.10 26.93 1.67
CA LEU A 200 11.95 27.01 2.86
C LEU A 200 11.37 26.19 4.02
N LEU A 201 10.99 24.93 3.77
CA LEU A 201 10.59 24.05 4.87
C LEU A 201 11.80 23.86 5.80
N SER A 202 11.74 24.35 7.03
CA SER A 202 12.84 24.21 8.00
C SER A 202 12.79 22.85 8.69
N VAL A 203 13.96 22.28 8.96
CA VAL A 203 14.11 21.16 9.89
C VAL A 203 14.07 21.75 11.30
N THR A 204 12.98 21.54 12.02
CA THR A 204 12.90 22.00 13.41
C THR A 204 13.74 21.08 14.30
N GLU A 205 14.79 21.59 14.94
CA GLU A 205 15.66 20.86 15.89
C GLU A 205 14.97 20.59 17.25
N HIS A 206 13.69 20.21 17.25
CA HIS A 206 12.96 19.92 18.49
C HIS A 206 12.93 18.41 18.74
N VAL A 207 13.08 18.01 20.00
CA VAL A 207 12.90 16.63 20.46
C VAL A 207 11.51 16.15 20.02
N TYR A 208 11.47 15.15 19.17
CA TYR A 208 10.21 14.64 18.62
C TYR A 208 9.69 13.54 19.52
N TYR A 209 8.48 13.71 20.07
CA TYR A 209 7.85 12.70 20.90
C TYR A 209 7.01 11.77 20.01
N LEU A 210 7.33 10.48 20.03
CA LEU A 210 6.62 9.47 19.27
C LEU A 210 5.72 8.66 20.21
N ASP A 211 4.41 8.66 19.97
CA ASP A 211 3.50 7.82 20.76
C ASP A 211 3.78 6.32 20.54
N LYS A 212 3.48 5.49 21.54
CA LYS A 212 3.79 4.05 21.52
C LYS A 212 3.12 3.31 20.36
N ALA A 213 1.93 3.73 19.94
CA ALA A 213 1.23 3.12 18.81
C ALA A 213 1.96 3.45 17.49
N SER A 214 2.35 4.70 17.28
CA SER A 214 3.17 5.11 16.13
C SER A 214 4.56 4.48 16.17
N ALA A 215 5.15 4.26 17.36
CA ALA A 215 6.41 3.52 17.52
C ALA A 215 6.25 2.07 17.04
N ALA A 216 5.17 1.40 17.46
CA ALA A 216 4.86 0.05 17.01
C ALA A 216 4.71 -0.01 15.48
N LEU A 217 3.96 0.90 14.87
CA LEU A 217 3.83 0.96 13.41
C LEU A 217 5.19 1.15 12.70
N ASN A 218 6.13 1.85 13.33
CA ASN A 218 7.49 2.05 12.83
C ASN A 218 8.45 0.88 13.13
N GLY A 219 7.95 -0.23 13.71
CA GLY A 219 8.71 -1.44 13.98
C GLY A 219 9.38 -1.45 15.37
N MET A 220 9.04 -0.50 16.24
CA MET A 220 9.59 -0.39 17.59
C MET A 220 8.53 -0.82 18.61
N LEU A 221 8.74 -1.96 19.26
CA LEU A 221 7.89 -2.41 20.37
C LEU A 221 8.42 -1.79 21.67
N VAL A 222 7.59 -0.95 22.29
CA VAL A 222 7.98 -0.17 23.47
C VAL A 222 7.26 -0.69 24.70
N VAL A 223 8.02 -1.07 25.72
CA VAL A 223 7.51 -1.41 27.05
C VAL A 223 8.13 -0.45 28.06
N GLN A 224 7.29 0.29 28.78
CA GLN A 224 7.75 1.23 29.80
C GLN A 224 7.56 0.59 31.17
N VAL A 225 8.67 0.44 31.92
CA VAL A 225 8.64 0.00 33.31
C VAL A 225 9.21 1.13 34.16
N ARG A 226 8.35 1.77 34.95
CA ARG A 226 8.71 2.95 35.78
C ARG A 226 9.30 4.09 34.94
N ALA A 227 10.61 4.31 35.02
CA ALA A 227 11.32 5.40 34.32
C ALA A 227 12.15 4.93 33.13
N THR A 228 12.16 3.62 32.85
CA THR A 228 12.98 3.02 31.78
C THR A 228 12.08 2.54 30.64
N PHE A 229 12.43 2.94 29.42
CA PHE A 229 11.81 2.44 28.20
C PHE A 229 12.66 1.31 27.63
N TYR A 230 12.06 0.13 27.52
CA TYR A 230 12.59 -1.00 26.80
C TYR A 230 12.03 -0.99 25.39
N VAL A 231 12.89 -0.77 24.40
CA VAL A 231 12.53 -0.67 22.99
C VAL A 231 13.13 -1.86 22.25
N LEU A 232 12.29 -2.69 21.63
CA LEU A 232 12.72 -3.72 20.70
C LEU A 232 12.46 -3.23 19.27
N ASP A 233 13.53 -3.00 18.52
CA ASP A 233 13.44 -2.72 17.09
C ASP A 233 13.39 -4.05 16.33
N VAL A 234 12.19 -4.36 15.82
CA VAL A 234 11.89 -5.59 15.08
C VAL A 234 12.69 -5.68 13.78
N LYS A 235 13.12 -4.55 13.21
CA LYS A 235 13.89 -4.54 11.96
C LYS A 235 15.33 -4.97 12.18
N SER A 236 15.95 -4.41 13.22
CA SER A 236 17.36 -4.67 13.54
C SER A 236 17.56 -5.85 14.50
N TRP A 237 16.48 -6.38 15.08
CA TRP A 237 16.51 -7.36 16.17
C TRP A 237 17.33 -6.90 17.38
N ARG A 238 17.41 -5.57 17.58
CA ARG A 238 18.14 -4.95 18.67
C ARG A 238 17.21 -4.46 19.75
N ARG A 239 17.63 -4.65 21.00
CA ARG A 239 16.97 -4.08 22.17
C ARG A 239 17.76 -2.87 22.64
N PHE A 240 17.04 -1.77 22.85
CA PHE A 240 17.56 -0.54 23.43
C PHE A 240 16.87 -0.28 24.77
N THR A 241 17.62 0.30 25.70
CA THR A 241 17.13 0.75 26.99
C THR A 241 17.37 2.24 27.10
N ILE A 242 16.30 3.01 27.25
CA ILE A 242 16.37 4.46 27.42
C ILE A 242 15.90 4.76 28.83
N ASP A 243 16.86 5.14 29.68
CA ASP A 243 16.55 5.70 30.98
C ASP A 243 16.25 7.19 30.79
N VAL A 244 15.02 7.60 31.10
CA VAL A 244 14.65 9.01 31.01
C VAL A 244 15.00 9.67 32.34
N PRO A 245 15.99 10.59 32.36
CA PRO A 245 16.35 11.32 33.58
C PRO A 245 15.13 12.10 34.09
N GLY A 246 14.98 12.22 35.40
CA GLY A 246 13.85 12.92 36.03
C GLY A 246 13.68 14.37 35.54
N GLU A 247 14.76 15.00 35.09
CA GLU A 247 14.80 16.37 34.55
C GLU A 247 14.19 16.50 33.15
N LEU A 248 14.14 15.42 32.36
CA LEU A 248 13.54 15.41 31.02
C LEU A 248 12.03 15.12 31.05
N ARG A 249 11.49 14.80 32.23
CA ARG A 249 10.03 14.69 32.42
C ARG A 249 9.46 16.09 32.42
N LEU A 250 8.58 16.36 31.47
CA LEU A 250 7.87 17.63 31.41
C LEU A 250 7.14 17.84 32.74
N SER A 251 7.38 19.01 33.34
CA SER A 251 6.75 19.40 34.60
C SER A 251 5.23 19.39 34.45
N HIS A 252 4.52 19.06 35.54
CA HIS A 252 3.06 18.97 35.58
C HIS A 252 2.32 20.27 35.20
N THR A 253 3.05 21.38 35.01
CA THR A 253 2.54 22.66 34.55
C THR A 253 2.23 22.70 33.05
N ASP A 254 2.80 21.82 32.23
CA ASP A 254 2.45 21.72 30.81
C ASP A 254 1.17 20.86 30.64
N PRO A 255 0.09 21.38 30.02
CA PRO A 255 -1.16 20.63 29.82
C PRO A 255 -0.97 19.30 29.07
N ARG A 256 0.14 19.15 28.31
CA ARG A 256 0.47 17.92 27.57
C ARG A 256 1.52 17.03 28.26
N ALA A 257 2.03 17.42 29.43
CA ALA A 257 3.06 16.65 30.15
C ALA A 257 2.66 15.19 30.38
N LYS A 258 1.37 14.94 30.68
CA LYS A 258 0.86 13.59 30.93
C LYS A 258 0.90 12.70 29.68
N GLU A 259 0.72 13.27 28.49
CA GLU A 259 0.76 12.56 27.21
C GLU A 259 2.21 12.34 26.76
N LEU A 260 3.04 13.38 26.81
CA LEU A 260 4.43 13.33 26.36
C LEU A 260 5.32 12.47 27.27
N ASN A 261 5.04 12.39 28.58
CA ASN A 261 5.79 11.53 29.51
C ASN A 261 5.56 10.02 29.26
N VAL A 262 4.55 9.66 28.46
CA VAL A 262 4.27 8.28 28.03
C VAL A 262 4.77 8.03 26.60
N ALA A 263 5.10 9.08 25.85
CA ALA A 263 5.67 8.99 24.51
C ALA A 263 7.18 8.71 24.56
N LEU A 264 7.68 8.06 23.51
CA LEU A 264 9.10 7.80 23.32
C LEU A 264 9.79 9.08 22.82
N PRO A 265 10.77 9.64 23.55
CA PRO A 265 11.52 10.79 23.06
C PRO A 265 12.49 10.34 21.95
N LEU A 266 12.43 10.98 20.80
CA LEU A 266 13.42 10.86 19.74
C LEU A 266 14.39 12.03 19.88
N THR A 267 15.61 11.73 20.30
CA THR A 267 16.72 12.67 20.21
C THR A 267 17.14 12.78 18.73
N PRO A 268 17.41 13.99 18.21
CA PRO A 268 17.99 14.16 16.88
C PRO A 268 19.36 13.50 16.75
#